data_AF-R9C7Q9-F1
#
_entry.id   AF-R9C7Q9-F1
#
_cell.length_a   1.000
_cell.length_b   1.000
_cell.length_c   1.000
_cell.angle_alpha   90.00
_cell.angle_beta   90.00
_cell.angle_gamma   90.00
#
_symmetry.space_group_name_H-M   'P 1'
#
loop_
_entity.id
_entity.type
_entity.pdbx_description
1 polymer ?
#
loop_
_entity_poly.entity_id
_entity_poly.type
_entity_poly.pdbx_seq_one_letter_code
_entity_poly.pdbx_strand_id
1 'polypeptide(L)'
;MTIYLNNTFERKVKKMNPNISVINENLWAVDFEYIKQGWVKDLSFNNPKPSDYMCFTHDGKIVINKNKPYHEDIIKYLKIIMRFKEEQLGTVQGFHFFLRIFIPKADNLTDEAFEKFVQSSQLDAVQKQFNDISNIEKNRRIIHAEYIKGIKKPTGIDKIKKIFKKKGVRK
;
A
#
# COMPACT_ATOMS: atom_id res chain seq x y z
N MET A 1 31.05 31.65 -9.31
CA MET A 1 30.84 30.44 -10.15
C MET A 1 29.75 29.64 -9.48
N THR A 2 28.57 29.64 -10.10
CA THR A 2 27.32 29.09 -9.57
C THR A 2 27.18 27.65 -10.00
N ILE A 3 26.87 26.73 -9.07
CA ILE A 3 26.22 25.47 -9.41
C ILE A 3 25.03 25.30 -8.44
N TYR A 4 23.86 25.70 -8.93
CA TYR A 4 22.57 25.28 -8.42
C TYR A 4 22.35 23.83 -8.84
N LEU A 5 22.27 22.89 -7.90
CA LEU A 5 21.64 21.60 -8.15
C LEU A 5 20.75 21.21 -6.97
N ASN A 6 19.50 20.90 -7.33
CA ASN A 6 18.48 20.16 -6.57
C ASN A 6 17.70 20.88 -5.47
N ASN A 7 17.15 22.05 -5.81
CA ASN A 7 16.16 22.76 -4.98
C ASN A 7 14.74 22.76 -5.59
N THR A 8 14.43 21.77 -6.45
CA THR A 8 13.18 21.72 -7.25
C THR A 8 12.13 20.76 -6.70
N PHE A 9 12.52 19.78 -5.87
CA PHE A 9 11.56 18.85 -5.23
C PHE A 9 10.91 19.49 -3.99
N GLU A 10 11.66 20.29 -3.23
CA GLU A 10 11.19 20.90 -1.98
C GLU A 10 10.29 22.13 -2.20
N ARG A 11 10.41 22.85 -3.31
CA ARG A 11 9.62 24.07 -3.59
C ARG A 11 8.24 23.83 -4.20
N LYS A 12 7.86 22.58 -4.46
CA LYS A 12 6.52 22.22 -4.99
C LYS A 12 5.57 21.65 -3.93
N VAL A 13 5.87 21.82 -2.64
CA VAL A 13 4.89 21.60 -1.56
C VAL A 13 3.95 22.81 -1.51
N LYS A 14 3.14 22.98 -2.58
CA LYS A 14 1.84 23.64 -2.47
C LYS A 14 1.15 23.04 -1.24
N LYS A 15 0.67 23.86 -0.32
CA LYS A 15 -0.21 23.50 0.82
C LYS A 15 -0.96 22.21 0.48
N MET A 16 -0.45 21.09 0.98
CA MET A 16 -1.02 19.78 0.68
C MET A 16 -2.47 19.84 1.17
N ASN A 17 -3.43 19.48 0.30
CA ASN A 17 -4.84 19.49 0.66
C ASN A 17 -4.99 18.71 1.98
N PRO A 18 -5.49 19.32 3.08
CA PRO A 18 -5.53 18.66 4.39
C PRO A 18 -6.34 17.35 4.38
N ASN A 19 -7.20 17.19 3.37
CA ASN A 19 -8.03 16.01 3.15
C ASN A 19 -7.28 14.86 2.45
N ILE A 20 -6.01 15.07 2.07
CA ILE A 20 -5.14 14.06 1.46
C ILE A 20 -3.84 13.98 2.25
N SER A 21 -3.46 12.77 2.63
CA SER A 21 -2.20 12.49 3.29
C SER A 21 -1.53 11.32 2.56
N VAL A 22 -0.40 11.59 1.92
CA VAL A 22 0.41 10.55 1.25
C VAL A 22 1.36 9.96 2.28
N ILE A 23 1.14 8.71 2.69
CA ILE A 23 1.97 8.05 3.71
C ILE A 23 3.20 7.41 3.05
N ASN A 24 2.99 6.71 1.94
CA ASN A 24 4.03 6.24 1.04
C ASN A 24 3.44 6.04 -0.37
N GLU A 25 4.25 5.55 -1.31
CA GLU A 25 3.83 5.31 -2.70
C GLU A 25 2.62 4.37 -2.85
N ASN A 26 2.41 3.44 -1.91
CA ASN A 26 1.37 2.39 -1.96
C ASN A 26 0.26 2.57 -0.91
N LEU A 27 0.37 3.56 -0.02
CA LEU A 27 -0.58 3.81 1.08
C LEU A 27 -0.88 5.30 1.24
N TRP A 28 -2.14 5.64 1.06
CA TRP A 28 -2.65 7.01 1.17
C TRP A 28 -3.78 7.04 2.18
N ALA A 29 -4.03 8.20 2.79
CA ALA A 29 -5.21 8.46 3.60
C ALA A 29 -5.93 9.68 3.05
N VAL A 30 -7.22 9.53 2.75
CA VAL A 30 -8.01 10.54 2.06
C VAL A 30 -9.40 10.64 2.71
N ASP A 31 -9.98 11.83 2.75
CA ASP A 31 -11.41 11.97 3.03
C ASP A 31 -12.23 11.44 1.84
N PHE A 32 -13.03 10.40 2.04
CA PHE A 32 -13.77 9.79 0.92
C PHE A 32 -14.90 10.68 0.38
N GLU A 33 -15.40 11.67 1.13
CA GLU A 33 -16.32 12.67 0.59
C GLU A 33 -15.63 13.51 -0.49
N TYR A 34 -14.34 13.78 -0.35
CA TYR A 34 -13.54 14.50 -1.35
C TYR A 34 -13.29 13.65 -2.61
N ILE A 35 -13.22 12.32 -2.46
CA ILE A 35 -13.16 11.39 -3.60
C ILE A 35 -14.47 11.46 -4.38
N LYS A 36 -15.62 11.34 -3.69
CA LYS A 36 -16.96 11.38 -4.30
C LYS A 36 -17.22 12.69 -5.06
N GLN A 37 -16.70 13.81 -4.56
CA GLN A 37 -16.83 15.13 -5.18
C GLN A 37 -15.87 15.35 -6.36
N GLY A 38 -15.04 14.37 -6.71
CA GLY A 38 -14.12 14.46 -7.85
C GLY A 38 -12.92 15.38 -7.63
N TRP A 39 -12.61 15.68 -6.36
CA TRP A 39 -11.52 16.59 -6.00
C TRP A 39 -10.16 15.88 -5.92
N VAL A 40 -10.15 14.55 -5.95
CA VAL A 40 -8.95 13.71 -6.01
C VAL A 40 -8.78 13.19 -7.43
N LYS A 41 -8.12 13.98 -8.29
CA LYS A 41 -8.03 13.72 -9.74
C LYS A 41 -6.89 12.78 -10.15
N ASP A 42 -5.87 12.65 -9.30
CA ASP A 42 -4.66 11.87 -9.61
C ASP A 42 -4.79 10.37 -9.28
N LEU A 43 -5.93 9.96 -8.71
CA LEU A 43 -6.21 8.57 -8.36
C LEU A 43 -7.42 8.05 -9.14
N SER A 44 -7.30 6.82 -9.65
CA SER A 44 -8.42 6.07 -10.22
C SER A 44 -8.78 4.95 -9.26
N PHE A 45 -10.05 4.86 -8.88
CA PHE A 45 -10.50 4.02 -7.76
C PHE A 45 -11.42 2.90 -8.22
N ASN A 46 -11.30 1.73 -7.57
CA ASN A 46 -12.27 0.65 -7.69
C ASN A 46 -13.53 1.02 -6.87
N ASN A 47 -14.38 1.90 -7.42
CA ASN A 47 -15.70 2.31 -6.95
C ASN A 47 -15.87 2.48 -5.40
N PRO A 48 -15.20 3.46 -4.78
CA PRO A 48 -15.22 3.66 -3.33
C PRO A 48 -16.54 4.31 -2.87
N LYS A 49 -17.14 3.79 -1.79
CA LYS A 49 -18.27 4.45 -1.12
C LYS A 49 -17.76 5.26 0.07
N PRO A 50 -18.33 6.42 0.40
CA PRO A 50 -17.93 7.20 1.59
C PRO A 50 -18.05 6.43 2.92
N SER A 51 -18.93 5.43 2.97
CA SER A 51 -19.09 4.53 4.11
C SER A 51 -17.91 3.59 4.33
N ASP A 52 -17.09 3.35 3.31
CA ASP A 52 -16.02 2.37 3.36
C ASP A 52 -14.88 2.86 4.24
N TYR A 53 -14.23 1.92 4.93
CA TYR A 53 -13.03 2.19 5.72
C TYR A 53 -11.79 2.39 4.85
N MET A 54 -11.78 1.75 3.69
CA MET A 54 -10.71 1.84 2.73
C MET A 54 -11.18 1.41 1.35
N CYS A 55 -10.36 1.68 0.34
CA CYS A 55 -10.53 1.15 -1.00
C CYS A 55 -9.17 0.91 -1.66
N PHE A 56 -9.20 0.27 -2.83
CA PHE A 56 -8.03 0.15 -3.69
C PHE A 56 -8.15 1.08 -4.90
N THR A 57 -7.03 1.64 -5.31
CA THR A 57 -6.91 2.24 -6.64
C THR A 57 -6.76 1.16 -7.72
N HIS A 58 -7.00 1.51 -8.98
CA HIS A 58 -6.83 0.60 -10.11
C HIS A 58 -5.41 0.05 -10.23
N ASP A 59 -4.41 0.84 -9.82
CA ASP A 59 -3.00 0.45 -9.83
C ASP A 59 -2.53 -0.22 -8.53
N GLY A 60 -3.43 -0.52 -7.61
CA GLY A 60 -3.14 -1.30 -6.41
C GLY A 60 -2.46 -0.50 -5.30
N LYS A 61 -2.90 0.74 -5.05
CA LYS A 61 -2.65 1.45 -3.80
C LYS A 61 -3.78 1.20 -2.82
N ILE A 62 -3.47 1.17 -1.53
CA ILE A 62 -4.47 1.21 -0.46
C ILE A 62 -4.76 2.67 -0.14
N VAL A 63 -6.04 3.03 -0.09
CA VAL A 63 -6.48 4.37 0.32
C VAL A 63 -7.39 4.21 1.53
N ILE A 64 -6.97 4.75 2.67
CA ILE A 64 -7.71 4.71 3.94
C ILE A 64 -8.60 5.94 4.05
N ASN A 65 -9.83 5.76 4.54
CA ASN A 65 -10.76 6.86 4.78
C ASN A 65 -10.42 7.58 6.10
N LYS A 66 -10.02 8.85 6.03
CA LYS A 66 -9.65 9.68 7.20
C LYS A 66 -10.82 9.96 8.14
N ASN A 67 -12.05 9.91 7.63
CA ASN A 67 -13.24 10.21 8.43
C ASN A 67 -13.71 9.02 9.28
N LYS A 68 -12.97 7.91 9.26
CA LYS A 68 -13.30 6.72 10.03
C LYS A 68 -12.50 6.67 11.33
N PRO A 69 -13.12 6.16 12.41
CA PRO A 69 -12.41 5.96 13.65
C PRO A 69 -11.28 4.94 13.45
N TYR A 70 -10.22 5.06 14.25
CA TYR A 70 -9.06 4.16 14.22
C TYR A 70 -8.27 4.11 12.90
N HIS A 71 -8.51 5.04 11.96
CA HIS A 71 -7.78 5.04 10.68
C HIS A 71 -6.25 5.17 10.87
N GLU A 72 -5.82 5.94 11.86
CA GLU A 72 -4.39 6.09 12.19
C GLU A 72 -3.78 4.78 12.68
N ASP A 73 -4.53 3.99 13.45
CA ASP A 73 -4.06 2.69 13.92
C ASP A 73 -3.95 1.71 12.76
N ILE A 74 -4.95 1.66 11.87
CA ILE A 74 -4.87 0.85 10.64
C ILE A 74 -3.64 1.24 9.81
N ILE A 75 -3.35 2.54 9.67
CA ILE A 75 -2.15 3.03 8.98
C ILE A 75 -0.86 2.54 9.66
N LYS A 76 -0.79 2.56 11.00
CA LYS A 76 0.38 2.03 11.74
C LYS A 76 0.62 0.56 11.42
N TYR A 77 -0.43 -0.26 11.43
CA TYR A 77 -0.33 -1.69 11.15
C TYR A 77 0.10 -1.93 9.69
N LEU A 78 -0.52 -1.23 8.73
CA LEU A 78 -0.16 -1.32 7.31
C LEU A 78 1.30 -0.93 7.06
N LYS A 79 1.80 0.14 7.70
CA LYS A 79 3.21 0.55 7.57
C LYS A 79 4.21 -0.55 7.93
N ILE A 80 3.83 -1.44 8.87
CA ILE A 80 4.63 -2.60 9.26
C ILE A 80 4.42 -3.74 8.26
N ILE A 81 3.17 -4.14 8.05
CA ILE A 81 2.79 -5.34 7.27
C ILE A 81 3.17 -5.22 5.79
N MET A 82 3.13 -4.02 5.20
CA MET A 82 3.54 -3.80 3.81
C MET A 82 5.03 -4.11 3.54
N ARG A 83 5.86 -4.19 4.59
CA ARG A 83 7.28 -4.56 4.49
C ARG A 83 7.51 -6.07 4.50
N PHE A 84 6.48 -6.86 4.81
CA PHE A 84 6.61 -8.30 4.96
C PHE A 84 6.72 -8.99 3.61
N LYS A 85 7.41 -10.12 3.56
CA LYS A 85 7.39 -11.00 2.39
C LYS A 85 6.09 -11.80 2.34
N GLU A 86 5.80 -12.39 1.19
CA GLU A 86 4.54 -13.12 0.96
C GLU A 86 4.35 -14.25 1.97
N GLU A 87 5.42 -15.00 2.27
CA GLU A 87 5.46 -16.11 3.22
C GLU A 87 5.23 -15.69 4.69
N GLN A 88 5.28 -14.39 4.99
CA GLN A 88 5.03 -13.87 6.34
C GLN A 88 3.58 -13.36 6.50
N LEU A 89 2.86 -13.08 5.42
CA LEU A 89 1.55 -12.45 5.51
C LEU A 89 0.48 -13.46 5.99
N GLY A 90 -0.13 -13.18 7.14
CA GLY A 90 -1.17 -14.02 7.74
C GLY A 90 -0.68 -15.36 8.28
N THR A 91 0.62 -15.46 8.60
CA THR A 91 1.21 -16.66 9.23
C THR A 91 1.54 -16.42 10.70
N VAL A 92 1.71 -17.49 11.47
CA VAL A 92 2.08 -17.40 12.91
C VAL A 92 3.45 -16.73 13.06
N GLN A 93 4.43 -17.12 12.24
CA GLN A 93 5.76 -16.52 12.27
C GLN A 93 5.71 -15.03 11.90
N GLY A 94 4.89 -14.67 10.91
CA GLY A 94 4.65 -13.27 10.59
C GLY A 94 4.00 -12.50 11.73
N PHE A 95 3.03 -13.10 12.42
CA PHE A 95 2.39 -12.50 13.58
C PHE A 95 3.38 -12.25 14.73
N HIS A 96 4.27 -13.20 15.01
CA HIS A 96 5.30 -13.05 16.04
C HIS A 96 6.26 -11.90 15.68
N PHE A 97 6.68 -11.84 14.42
CA PHE A 97 7.52 -10.74 13.91
C PHE A 97 6.79 -9.39 13.99
N PHE A 98 5.50 -9.35 13.66
CA PHE A 98 4.66 -8.16 13.81
C PHE A 98 4.60 -7.69 15.26
N LEU A 99 4.37 -8.59 16.22
CA LEU A 99 4.30 -8.24 17.64
C LEU A 99 5.62 -7.66 18.16
N ARG A 100 6.77 -8.22 17.75
CA ARG A 100 8.09 -7.68 18.13
C ARG A 100 8.28 -6.25 17.63
N ILE A 101 7.83 -5.94 16.41
CA ILE A 101 7.90 -4.57 15.86
C ILE A 101 6.87 -3.65 16.52
N PHE A 102 5.64 -4.13 16.71
CA PHE A 102 4.52 -3.32 17.19
C PHE A 102 4.60 -3.03 18.68
N ILE A 103 5.19 -3.93 19.46
CA ILE A 103 5.37 -3.83 20.91
C ILE A 103 6.87 -3.78 21.19
N PRO A 104 7.50 -2.60 21.28
CA PRO A 104 8.96 -2.49 21.41
C PRO A 104 9.55 -3.26 22.60
N LYS A 105 8.78 -3.44 23.68
CA LYS A 105 9.21 -4.27 24.83
C LYS A 105 9.32 -5.75 24.50
N ALA A 106 8.51 -6.24 23.56
CA ALA A 106 8.52 -7.64 23.14
C ALA A 106 9.74 -7.98 22.29
N ASP A 107 10.31 -7.01 21.56
CA ASP A 107 11.53 -7.21 20.76
C ASP A 107 12.74 -7.62 21.62
N ASN A 108 12.84 -7.04 22.82
CA ASN A 108 13.92 -7.32 23.76
C ASN A 108 13.77 -8.65 24.52
N LEU A 109 12.66 -9.37 24.34
CA LEU A 109 12.44 -10.65 25.00
C LEU A 109 13.22 -11.76 24.30
N THR A 110 13.79 -12.67 25.10
CA THR A 110 14.25 -13.97 24.60
C THR A 110 13.07 -14.73 23.98
N ASP A 111 13.35 -15.68 23.09
CA ASP A 111 12.28 -16.44 22.43
C ASP A 111 11.37 -17.15 23.43
N GLU A 112 11.94 -17.75 24.50
CA GLU A 112 11.13 -18.39 25.54
C GLU A 112 10.21 -17.40 26.29
N ALA A 113 10.73 -16.22 26.64
CA ALA A 113 9.93 -15.20 27.32
C ALA A 113 8.86 -14.60 26.39
N PHE A 114 9.18 -14.47 25.11
CA PHE A 114 8.24 -14.01 24.09
C PHE A 114 7.09 -15.01 23.88
N GLU A 115 7.38 -16.31 23.78
CA GLU A 115 6.33 -17.33 23.65
C GLU A 115 5.40 -17.35 24.87
N LYS A 116 5.94 -17.24 26.08
CA LYS A 116 5.15 -17.10 27.31
C LYS A 116 4.28 -15.83 27.29
N PHE A 117 4.82 -14.72 26.79
CA PHE A 117 4.07 -13.48 26.59
C PHE A 117 2.90 -13.68 25.61
N VAL A 118 3.13 -14.29 24.44
CA VAL A 118 2.07 -14.52 23.45
C VAL A 118 0.96 -15.41 24.02
N GLN A 119 1.32 -16.49 24.72
CA GLN A 119 0.36 -17.44 25.30
C GLN A 119 -0.48 -16.82 26.43
N SER A 120 0.09 -15.90 27.22
CA SER A 120 -0.59 -15.31 28.37
C SER A 120 -1.39 -14.04 28.05
N SER A 121 -1.14 -13.40 26.91
CA SER A 121 -1.62 -12.02 26.65
C SER A 121 -2.96 -11.92 25.91
N GLN A 122 -3.71 -13.01 25.73
CA GLN A 122 -5.03 -13.04 25.05
C GLN A 122 -5.06 -12.20 23.75
N LEU A 123 -4.13 -12.48 22.83
CA LEU A 123 -3.87 -11.66 21.65
C LEU A 123 -4.81 -11.94 20.47
N ASP A 124 -5.91 -12.65 20.67
CA ASP A 124 -6.79 -13.13 19.58
C ASP A 124 -7.31 -11.98 18.70
N ALA A 125 -7.75 -10.89 19.32
CA ALA A 125 -8.23 -9.71 18.58
C ALA A 125 -7.11 -9.05 17.75
N VAL A 126 -5.89 -9.00 18.28
CA VAL A 126 -4.72 -8.45 17.60
C VAL A 126 -4.28 -9.36 16.46
N GLN A 127 -4.31 -10.68 16.68
CA GLN A 127 -4.00 -11.66 15.65
C GLN A 127 -5.03 -11.61 14.51
N LYS A 128 -6.32 -11.48 14.85
CA LYS A 128 -7.38 -11.29 13.86
C LYS A 128 -7.13 -10.02 13.03
N GLN A 129 -6.82 -8.89 13.67
CA GLN A 129 -6.48 -7.65 12.97
C GLN A 129 -5.25 -7.81 12.07
N PHE A 130 -4.18 -8.47 12.55
CA PHE A 130 -3.00 -8.76 11.75
C PHE A 130 -3.35 -9.58 10.50
N ASN A 131 -4.19 -10.62 10.64
CA ASN A 131 -4.62 -11.46 9.53
C ASN A 131 -5.48 -10.68 8.52
N ASP A 132 -6.42 -9.88 9.00
CA ASP A 132 -7.28 -9.05 8.17
C ASP A 132 -6.42 -8.06 7.35
N ILE A 133 -5.48 -7.36 7.99
CA ILE A 133 -4.60 -6.41 7.30
C ILE A 133 -3.59 -7.10 6.38
N SER A 134 -3.11 -8.30 6.74
CA SER A 134 -2.29 -9.12 5.86
C SER A 134 -3.03 -9.48 4.57
N ASN A 135 -4.32 -9.85 4.66
CA ASN A 135 -5.15 -10.13 3.49
C ASN A 135 -5.36 -8.88 2.62
N ILE A 136 -5.49 -7.71 3.23
CA ILE A 136 -5.56 -6.42 2.52
C ILE A 136 -4.28 -6.20 1.69
N GLU A 137 -3.11 -6.40 2.29
CA GLU A 137 -1.83 -6.25 1.57
C GLU A 137 -1.66 -7.30 0.46
N LYS A 138 -2.09 -8.55 0.67
CA LYS A 138 -2.11 -9.57 -0.39
C LYS A 138 -2.97 -9.14 -1.57
N ASN A 139 -4.19 -8.67 -1.30
CA ASN A 139 -5.11 -8.18 -2.34
C ASN A 139 -4.51 -7.00 -3.10
N ARG A 140 -3.86 -6.06 -2.39
CA ARG A 140 -3.13 -4.96 -3.01
C ARG A 140 -2.09 -5.45 -4.02
N ARG A 141 -1.27 -6.43 -3.63
CA ARG A 141 -0.23 -7.02 -4.51
C ARG A 141 -0.83 -7.68 -5.74
N ILE A 142 -1.94 -8.39 -5.58
CA ILE A 142 -2.68 -9.02 -6.69
C ILE A 142 -3.16 -7.95 -7.68
N ILE A 143 -3.87 -6.93 -7.20
CA ILE A 143 -4.39 -5.84 -8.04
C ILE A 143 -3.24 -5.14 -8.77
N HIS A 144 -2.15 -4.83 -8.07
CA HIS A 144 -0.97 -4.22 -8.67
C HIS A 144 -0.35 -5.11 -9.76
N ALA A 145 -0.20 -6.42 -9.49
CA ALA A 145 0.33 -7.35 -10.48
C ALA A 145 -0.57 -7.47 -11.72
N GLU A 146 -1.90 -7.46 -11.55
CA GLU A 146 -2.87 -7.44 -12.63
C GLU A 146 -2.82 -6.16 -13.46
N TYR A 147 -2.70 -5.00 -12.79
CA TYR A 147 -2.53 -3.71 -13.45
C TYR A 147 -1.26 -3.69 -14.33
N ILE A 148 -0.14 -4.18 -13.81
CA ILE A 148 1.11 -4.30 -14.57
C ILE A 148 0.97 -5.28 -15.75
N LYS A 149 0.29 -6.42 -15.56
CA LYS A 149 -0.01 -7.36 -16.66
C LYS A 149 -0.88 -6.72 -17.74
N GLY A 150 -1.87 -5.91 -17.35
CA GLY A 150 -2.76 -5.15 -18.24
C GLY A 150 -2.01 -4.11 -19.07
N ILE A 151 -1.11 -3.35 -18.44
CA ILE A 151 -0.20 -2.42 -19.14
C ILE A 151 0.74 -3.17 -20.10
N LYS A 152 1.22 -4.34 -19.68
CA LYS A 152 2.15 -5.16 -20.47
C LYS A 152 1.51 -5.95 -21.61
N LYS A 153 0.19 -5.85 -21.86
CA LYS A 153 -0.35 -6.36 -23.13
C LYS A 153 0.22 -5.51 -24.26
N PRO A 154 1.10 -6.03 -25.13
CA PRO A 154 1.38 -5.32 -26.37
C PRO A 154 0.04 -5.26 -27.09
N THR A 155 -0.43 -4.06 -27.38
CA THR A 155 -1.56 -3.93 -28.30
C THR A 155 -1.13 -4.63 -29.60
N GLY A 156 -2.05 -5.31 -30.29
CA GLY A 156 -1.72 -5.99 -31.56
C GLY A 156 -0.99 -5.09 -32.57
N ILE A 157 -1.17 -3.77 -32.44
CA ILE A 157 -0.52 -2.71 -33.21
C ILE A 157 1.01 -2.67 -32.96
N ASP A 158 1.49 -2.95 -31.75
CA ASP A 158 2.93 -2.94 -31.43
C ASP A 158 3.66 -4.17 -31.99
N LYS A 159 2.97 -5.32 -32.06
CA LYS A 159 3.48 -6.51 -32.76
C LYS A 159 3.54 -6.27 -34.27
N ILE A 160 2.53 -5.61 -34.84
CA ILE A 160 2.48 -5.24 -36.26
C ILE A 160 3.60 -4.25 -36.60
N LYS A 161 3.81 -3.17 -35.83
CA LYS A 161 4.90 -2.21 -36.05
C LYS A 161 6.30 -2.84 -36.04
N LYS A 162 6.54 -3.87 -35.20
CA LYS A 162 7.82 -4.60 -35.18
C LYS A 162 8.03 -5.49 -36.41
N ILE A 163 6.97 -6.04 -36.99
CA ILE A 163 7.04 -6.86 -38.22
C ILE A 163 7.24 -5.98 -39.46
N PHE A 164 6.57 -4.83 -39.53
CA PHE A 164 6.72 -3.89 -40.66
C PHE A 164 8.07 -3.15 -40.66
N LYS A 165 8.65 -2.86 -39.49
CA LYS A 165 10.03 -2.30 -39.43
C LYS A 165 11.13 -3.29 -39.84
N LYS A 166 10.90 -4.61 -39.77
CA LYS A 166 11.90 -5.62 -40.19
C LYS A 166 11.87 -5.96 -41.68
N LYS A 167 10.79 -5.61 -42.41
CA LYS A 167 10.66 -5.93 -43.85
C LYS A 167 10.99 -4.77 -44.80
N GLY A 168 11.31 -3.57 -44.29
CA GLY A 168 11.63 -2.38 -45.10
C GLY A 168 13.11 -2.09 -45.32
N VAL A 169 14.03 -2.95 -44.87
CA VAL A 169 15.48 -2.78 -45.10
C VAL A 169 16.08 -4.06 -45.66
N ARG A 170 15.82 -4.30 -46.95
CA ARG A 170 16.79 -4.95 -47.84
C ARG A 170 16.78 -4.12 -49.13
N LYS A 171 17.82 -3.29 -49.27
CA LYS A 171 18.24 -2.72 -50.55
C LYS A 171 18.63 -3.85 -51.49
#